data_AF-A0AA43CTR7-F1
#
_entry.id   AF-A0AA43CTR7-F1
#
_cell.length_a   1.000
_cell.length_b   1.000
_cell.length_c   1.000
_cell.angle_alpha   90.00
_cell.angle_beta   90.00
_cell.angle_gamma   90.00
#
_symmetry.space_group_name_H-M   'P 1'
#
loop_
_entity.id
_entity.type
_entity.pdbx_description
1 polymer ?
#
loop_
_entity_poly.entity_id
_entity_poly.type
_entity_poly.pdbx_seq_one_letter_code
_entity_poly.pdbx_strand_id
1 'polypeptide(L)'
;RFSGPSAGVGARMEWTGDPRQVGNGWQEIIESKPYSLVRMQLDFEHQGKATSYFDLQPSSSGTLVTWGFNTSLVDGQGFFGSLLARYFGLFFDRWIGSDYEQGLERLRQYAETLPETDFSDLDAEIVTVQPFDILYIATGGRRETGNVSEVLAAAYQEIVAFMTEHGIEMTAQPMAITRGWDARDYSFEAAIPVSSTDVRVAGNVQVGQSPAGLAVRVVHKGSYDSMGLSYEKLSAFMAANQLEEGRVSWEHYISDPGQMPASEIITHIYFMIADQQQESG
;
A
#
# COMPACT_ATOMS: atom_id res chain seq x y z
N ARG A 1 -22.10 -3.48 11.00
CA ARG A 1 -21.19 -4.63 11.25
C ARG A 1 -20.48 -4.95 9.95
N PHE A 2 -19.16 -5.09 9.96
CA PHE A 2 -18.37 -5.51 8.79
C PHE A 2 -18.03 -7.00 8.88
N SER A 3 -17.93 -7.67 7.73
CA SER A 3 -17.55 -9.08 7.59
C SER A 3 -16.97 -9.35 6.21
N GLY A 4 -16.29 -10.49 6.04
CA GLY A 4 -15.60 -10.83 4.79
C GLY A 4 -14.18 -10.25 4.75
N PRO A 5 -13.54 -10.20 3.57
CA PRO A 5 -12.24 -9.54 3.40
C PRO A 5 -12.34 -8.04 3.72
N SER A 6 -11.20 -7.44 4.07
CA SER A 6 -11.10 -6.00 4.39
C SER A 6 -11.36 -5.09 3.17
N ALA A 7 -11.18 -5.62 1.95
CA ALA A 7 -11.42 -4.91 0.70
C ALA A 7 -11.79 -5.89 -0.43
N GLY A 8 -12.36 -5.37 -1.52
CA GLY A 8 -12.65 -6.13 -2.73
C GLY A 8 -13.89 -7.05 -2.62
N VAL A 9 -13.98 -8.02 -3.53
CA VAL A 9 -15.15 -8.90 -3.66
C VAL A 9 -15.38 -9.71 -2.38
N GLY A 10 -16.62 -9.74 -1.91
CA GLY A 10 -17.05 -10.41 -0.68
C GLY A 10 -16.96 -9.52 0.58
N ALA A 11 -16.35 -8.34 0.50
CA ALA A 11 -16.39 -7.38 1.59
C ALA A 11 -17.83 -6.92 1.82
N ARG A 12 -18.30 -7.04 3.06
CA ARG A 12 -19.72 -6.93 3.41
C ARG A 12 -19.95 -6.03 4.62
N MET A 13 -21.00 -5.22 4.54
CA MET A 13 -21.48 -4.37 5.61
C MET A 13 -22.96 -4.64 5.86
N GLU A 14 -23.31 -4.90 7.11
CA GLU A 14 -24.69 -5.05 7.58
C GLU A 14 -25.04 -3.89 8.52
N TRP A 15 -26.26 -3.38 8.44
CA TRP A 15 -26.73 -2.31 9.31
C TRP A 15 -28.09 -2.65 9.94
N THR A 16 -28.32 -2.03 11.09
CA THR A 16 -29.59 -2.05 11.80
C THR A 16 -29.90 -0.60 12.17
N GLY A 17 -31.03 -0.09 11.69
CA GLY A 17 -31.37 1.33 11.81
C GLY A 17 -32.86 1.55 12.11
N ASP A 18 -33.26 2.82 12.18
CA ASP A 18 -34.67 3.16 12.36
C ASP A 18 -35.50 2.61 11.16
N PRO A 19 -36.52 1.77 11.39
CA PRO A 19 -37.41 1.29 10.34
C PRO A 19 -38.10 2.38 9.52
N ARG A 20 -38.20 3.61 10.04
CA ARG A 20 -38.78 4.78 9.36
C ARG A 20 -37.79 5.53 8.47
N GLN A 21 -36.50 5.18 8.52
CA GLN A 21 -35.45 5.77 7.70
C GLN A 21 -34.80 4.68 6.84
N VAL A 22 -33.60 4.22 7.21
CA VAL A 22 -32.79 3.26 6.45
C VAL A 22 -33.14 1.80 6.70
N GLY A 23 -33.95 1.52 7.73
CA GLY A 23 -34.31 0.17 8.13
C GLY A 23 -33.10 -0.71 8.43
N ASN A 24 -33.24 -1.99 8.14
CA ASN A 24 -32.17 -2.97 8.25
C ASN A 24 -31.79 -3.44 6.85
N GLY A 25 -30.55 -3.88 6.71
CA GLY A 25 -30.12 -4.45 5.46
C GLY A 25 -28.63 -4.73 5.44
N TRP A 26 -28.17 -5.10 4.25
CA TRP A 26 -26.77 -5.35 4.01
C TRP A 26 -26.37 -4.93 2.59
N GLN A 27 -25.09 -4.66 2.45
CA GLN A 27 -24.43 -4.49 1.16
C GLN A 27 -23.17 -5.34 1.09
N GLU A 28 -22.87 -5.82 -0.12
CA GLU A 28 -21.70 -6.67 -0.39
C GLU A 28 -21.11 -6.30 -1.75
N ILE A 29 -19.78 -6.19 -1.83
CA ILE A 29 -19.09 -6.02 -3.11
C ILE A 29 -19.13 -7.35 -3.85
N ILE A 30 -19.83 -7.40 -4.99
CA ILE A 30 -20.00 -8.61 -5.80
C ILE A 30 -19.09 -8.63 -7.05
N GLU A 31 -18.55 -7.48 -7.45
CA GLU A 31 -17.64 -7.36 -8.57
C GLU A 31 -16.71 -6.16 -8.33
N SER A 32 -15.40 -6.35 -8.56
CA SER A 32 -14.41 -5.28 -8.48
C SER A 32 -13.43 -5.46 -9.62
N LYS A 33 -13.40 -4.51 -10.54
CA LYS A 33 -12.45 -4.43 -11.65
C LYS A 33 -11.60 -3.18 -11.44
N PRO A 34 -10.26 -3.33 -11.32
CA PRO A 34 -9.36 -2.19 -11.12
C PRO A 34 -9.64 -1.06 -12.10
N TYR A 35 -9.65 0.17 -11.57
CA TYR A 35 -9.77 1.43 -12.30
C TYR A 35 -11.00 1.57 -13.22
N SER A 36 -12.03 0.72 -13.04
CA SER A 36 -13.17 0.68 -13.96
C SER A 36 -14.52 0.44 -13.30
N LEU A 37 -14.64 -0.52 -12.39
CA LEU A 37 -15.95 -0.89 -11.84
C LEU A 37 -15.85 -1.42 -10.41
N VAL A 38 -16.71 -0.90 -9.53
CA VAL A 38 -17.06 -1.55 -8.27
C VAL A 38 -18.57 -1.74 -8.25
N ARG A 39 -19.05 -2.98 -8.13
CA ARG A 39 -20.48 -3.30 -8.07
C ARG A 39 -20.83 -3.94 -6.75
N MET A 40 -21.94 -3.49 -6.17
CA MET A 40 -22.44 -3.91 -4.88
C MET A 40 -23.86 -4.43 -5.02
N GLN A 41 -24.15 -5.54 -4.35
CA GLN A 41 -25.51 -5.99 -4.10
C GLN A 41 -25.99 -5.39 -2.79
N LEU A 42 -27.21 -4.86 -2.79
CA LEU A 42 -27.90 -4.36 -1.61
C LEU A 42 -29.18 -5.17 -1.39
N ASP A 43 -29.48 -5.43 -0.14
CA ASP A 43 -30.71 -6.07 0.31
C ASP A 43 -31.22 -5.31 1.54
N PHE A 44 -32.38 -4.69 1.40
CA PHE A 44 -33.05 -3.91 2.43
C PHE A 44 -34.12 -4.76 3.14
N GLU A 45 -33.90 -6.08 3.19
CA GLU A 45 -34.81 -7.09 3.73
C GLU A 45 -36.20 -6.97 3.10
N HIS A 46 -37.17 -6.47 3.88
CA HIS A 46 -38.56 -6.31 3.47
C HIS A 46 -38.79 -5.16 2.47
N GLN A 47 -37.83 -4.25 2.30
CA GLN A 47 -37.94 -3.11 1.38
C GLN A 47 -37.40 -3.39 -0.02
N GLY A 48 -36.85 -4.59 -0.25
CA GLY A 48 -36.43 -5.07 -1.56
C GLY A 48 -34.92 -5.07 -1.77
N LYS A 49 -34.52 -5.32 -3.02
CA LYS A 49 -33.12 -5.49 -3.42
C LYS A 49 -32.72 -4.44 -4.45
N ALA A 50 -31.43 -4.11 -4.47
CA ALA A 50 -30.88 -3.19 -5.45
C ALA A 50 -29.44 -3.57 -5.81
N THR A 51 -28.98 -3.09 -6.95
CA THR A 51 -27.57 -3.12 -7.33
C THR A 51 -27.08 -1.68 -7.41
N SER A 52 -26.05 -1.35 -6.64
CA SER A 52 -25.34 -0.08 -6.75
C SER A 52 -23.99 -0.30 -7.40
N TYR A 53 -23.46 0.70 -8.09
CA TYR A 53 -22.14 0.58 -8.69
C TYR A 53 -21.44 1.94 -8.82
N PHE A 54 -20.11 1.90 -8.84
CA PHE A 54 -19.25 2.97 -9.29
C PHE A 54 -18.64 2.57 -10.63
N ASP A 55 -18.92 3.33 -11.68
CA ASP A 55 -18.25 3.24 -12.98
C ASP A 55 -17.19 4.35 -13.06
N LEU A 56 -15.96 3.98 -13.39
CA LEU A 56 -14.79 4.85 -13.40
C LEU A 56 -14.27 4.94 -14.83
N GLN A 57 -14.18 6.15 -15.36
CA GLN A 57 -13.68 6.39 -16.70
C GLN A 57 -12.57 7.43 -16.67
N PRO A 58 -11.41 7.16 -17.31
CA PRO A 58 -10.38 8.17 -17.49
C PRO A 58 -10.95 9.39 -18.23
N SER A 59 -10.59 10.58 -17.76
CA SER A 59 -10.93 11.87 -18.35
C SER A 59 -9.65 12.70 -18.52
N SER A 60 -9.69 13.75 -19.34
CA SER A 60 -8.54 14.63 -19.59
C SER A 60 -8.03 15.37 -18.34
N SER A 61 -8.85 15.47 -17.29
CA SER A 61 -8.54 16.19 -16.06
C SER A 61 -8.75 15.36 -14.78
N GLY A 62 -8.79 14.02 -14.89
CA GLY A 62 -8.99 13.13 -13.75
C GLY A 62 -9.83 11.91 -14.11
N THR A 63 -10.72 11.49 -13.19
CA THR A 63 -11.62 10.35 -13.40
C THR A 63 -13.07 10.82 -13.37
N LEU A 64 -13.84 10.46 -14.39
CA LEU A 64 -15.29 10.57 -14.34
C LEU A 64 -15.83 9.41 -13.50
N VAL A 65 -16.47 9.72 -12.38
CA VAL A 65 -17.10 8.75 -11.49
C VAL A 65 -18.61 8.81 -11.68
N THR A 66 -19.21 7.69 -12.08
CA THR A 66 -20.67 7.53 -12.11
C THR A 66 -21.11 6.61 -10.98
N TRP A 67 -21.89 7.12 -10.04
CA TRP A 67 -22.53 6.31 -9.00
C TRP A 67 -23.96 5.96 -9.41
N GLY A 68 -24.16 4.72 -9.84
CA GLY A 68 -25.47 4.22 -10.28
C GLY A 68 -26.18 3.39 -9.21
N PHE A 69 -27.51 3.40 -9.27
CA PHE A 69 -28.40 2.60 -8.43
C PHE A 69 -29.54 2.02 -9.26
N ASN A 70 -29.60 0.70 -9.30
CA ASN A 70 -30.59 -0.06 -10.05
C ASN A 70 -31.45 -0.86 -9.09
N THR A 71 -32.76 -0.60 -9.08
CA THR A 71 -33.74 -1.38 -8.33
C THR A 71 -35.01 -1.58 -9.15
N SER A 72 -35.73 -2.66 -8.89
CA SER A 72 -37.09 -2.83 -9.42
C SER A 72 -38.09 -2.47 -8.33
N LEU A 73 -38.84 -1.40 -8.54
CA LEU A 73 -39.89 -0.95 -7.61
C LEU A 73 -41.17 -1.80 -7.70
N VAL A 74 -41.29 -2.66 -8.71
CA VAL A 74 -42.48 -3.47 -8.99
C VAL A 74 -42.31 -4.93 -8.58
N ASP A 75 -41.08 -5.36 -8.27
CA ASP A 75 -40.82 -6.74 -7.90
C ASP A 75 -41.48 -7.06 -6.55
N GLY A 76 -42.25 -8.16 -6.51
CA GLY A 76 -43.02 -8.54 -5.33
C GLY A 76 -44.31 -7.74 -5.09
N GLN A 77 -44.64 -6.78 -5.95
CA GLN A 77 -45.88 -5.98 -5.85
C GLN A 77 -47.05 -6.64 -6.59
N GLY A 78 -48.26 -6.55 -6.01
CA GLY A 78 -49.51 -6.91 -6.70
C GLY A 78 -49.92 -5.86 -7.75
N PHE A 79 -50.92 -6.16 -8.58
CA PHE A 79 -51.35 -5.30 -9.70
C PHE A 79 -51.51 -3.81 -9.34
N PHE A 80 -52.23 -3.49 -8.26
CA PHE A 80 -52.40 -2.10 -7.81
C PHE A 80 -51.12 -1.49 -7.22
N GLY A 81 -50.29 -2.28 -6.53
CA GLY A 81 -49.01 -1.85 -5.99
C GLY A 81 -48.01 -1.49 -7.09
N SER A 82 -47.97 -2.27 -8.17
CA SER A 82 -47.12 -2.01 -9.33
C SER A 82 -47.50 -0.74 -10.08
N LEU A 83 -48.78 -0.37 -10.11
CA LEU A 83 -49.24 0.91 -10.68
C LEU A 83 -48.78 2.10 -9.83
N LEU A 84 -48.91 1.99 -8.50
CA LEU A 84 -48.43 3.02 -7.57
C LEU A 84 -46.89 3.14 -7.63
N ALA A 85 -46.16 2.03 -7.63
CA ALA A 85 -44.71 2.00 -7.71
C ALA A 85 -44.17 2.67 -8.98
N ARG A 86 -44.83 2.51 -10.12
CA ARG A 86 -44.47 3.23 -11.37
C ARG A 86 -44.67 4.73 -11.27
N TYR A 87 -45.76 5.16 -10.63
CA TYR A 87 -46.01 6.58 -10.37
C TYR A 87 -44.96 7.16 -9.40
N PHE A 88 -44.64 6.43 -8.32
CA PHE A 88 -43.57 6.81 -7.38
C PHE A 88 -42.18 6.81 -8.02
N GLY A 89 -41.92 5.90 -8.97
CA GLY A 89 -40.68 5.86 -9.75
C GLY A 89 -40.35 7.17 -10.46
N LEU A 90 -41.36 7.96 -10.85
CA LEU A 90 -41.17 9.29 -11.46
C LEU A 90 -40.50 10.30 -10.52
N PHE A 91 -40.60 10.09 -9.21
CA PHE A 91 -40.02 10.96 -8.18
C PHE A 91 -38.77 10.35 -7.53
N PHE A 92 -38.42 9.12 -7.91
CA PHE A 92 -37.34 8.37 -7.28
C PHE A 92 -36.00 9.10 -7.38
N ASP A 93 -35.68 9.62 -8.58
CA ASP A 93 -34.49 10.45 -8.81
C ASP A 93 -34.44 11.67 -7.87
N ARG A 94 -35.58 12.36 -7.67
CA ARG A 94 -35.64 13.50 -6.75
C ARG A 94 -35.41 13.11 -5.28
N TRP A 95 -35.75 11.87 -4.90
CA TRP A 95 -35.64 11.40 -3.52
C TRP A 95 -34.24 10.96 -3.17
N ILE A 96 -33.57 10.21 -4.06
CA ILE A 96 -32.23 9.68 -3.79
C ILE A 96 -31.13 10.55 -4.40
N GLY A 97 -31.44 11.35 -5.42
CA GLY A 97 -30.46 12.11 -6.19
C GLY A 97 -29.65 13.07 -5.32
N SER A 98 -30.30 13.76 -4.38
CA SER A 98 -29.60 14.69 -3.47
C SER A 98 -28.60 13.97 -2.56
N ASP A 99 -28.89 12.76 -2.11
CA ASP A 99 -27.95 11.97 -1.29
C ASP A 99 -26.77 11.49 -2.13
N TYR A 100 -27.00 11.12 -3.39
CA TYR A 100 -25.97 10.70 -4.33
C TYR A 100 -25.07 11.87 -4.74
N GLU A 101 -25.64 13.06 -4.99
CA GLU A 101 -24.88 14.28 -5.26
C GLU A 101 -23.98 14.66 -4.07
N GLN A 102 -24.54 14.65 -2.85
CA GLN A 102 -23.75 14.88 -1.63
C GLN A 102 -22.67 13.82 -1.44
N GLY A 103 -22.98 12.56 -1.73
CA GLY A 103 -22.04 11.45 -1.68
C GLY A 103 -20.89 11.59 -2.67
N LEU A 104 -21.18 11.96 -3.91
CA LEU A 104 -20.19 12.24 -4.95
C LEU A 104 -19.32 13.46 -4.60
N GLU A 105 -19.90 14.51 -4.02
CA GLU A 105 -19.13 15.67 -3.56
C GLU A 105 -18.18 15.30 -2.42
N ARG A 106 -18.61 14.47 -1.46
CA ARG A 106 -17.73 13.95 -0.41
C ARG A 106 -16.62 13.07 -0.97
N LEU A 107 -16.96 12.21 -1.94
CA LEU A 107 -15.98 11.36 -2.62
C LEU A 107 -14.94 12.21 -3.35
N ARG A 108 -15.38 13.28 -4.04
CA ARG A 108 -14.50 14.24 -4.70
C ARG A 108 -13.55 14.89 -3.71
N GLN A 109 -14.09 15.46 -2.63
CA GLN A 109 -13.28 16.12 -1.60
C GLN A 109 -12.25 15.18 -1.01
N TYR A 110 -12.64 13.94 -0.69
CA TYR A 110 -11.71 12.92 -0.21
C TYR A 110 -10.63 12.58 -1.25
N ALA A 111 -11.01 12.34 -2.50
CA ALA A 111 -10.06 12.02 -3.56
C ALA A 111 -9.05 13.16 -3.81
N GLU A 112 -9.48 14.42 -3.70
CA GLU A 112 -8.62 15.61 -3.84
C GLU A 112 -7.67 15.81 -2.63
N THR A 113 -7.83 15.05 -1.53
CA THR A 113 -6.84 15.00 -0.43
C THR A 113 -5.73 13.97 -0.66
N LEU A 114 -5.92 13.04 -1.60
CA LEU A 114 -4.93 12.02 -1.90
C LEU A 114 -3.76 12.61 -2.69
N PRO A 115 -2.56 12.03 -2.60
CA PRO A 115 -1.40 12.48 -3.37
C PRO A 115 -1.67 12.43 -4.88
N GLU A 116 -1.14 13.42 -5.61
CA GLU A 116 -1.25 13.49 -7.08
C GLU A 116 -0.42 12.42 -7.80
N THR A 117 0.65 11.94 -7.16
CA THR A 117 1.55 10.93 -7.73
C THR A 117 0.79 9.63 -7.96
N ASP A 118 0.74 9.17 -9.21
CA ASP A 118 0.14 7.89 -9.57
C ASP A 118 1.03 6.72 -9.11
N PHE A 119 0.52 5.94 -8.16
CA PHE A 119 1.14 4.73 -7.63
C PHE A 119 0.38 3.45 -8.03
N SER A 120 -0.51 3.52 -9.02
CA SER A 120 -1.37 2.39 -9.45
C SER A 120 -0.63 1.18 -10.01
N ASP A 121 0.61 1.37 -10.44
CA ASP A 121 1.52 0.34 -10.95
C ASP A 121 2.54 -0.14 -9.90
N LEU A 122 2.48 0.40 -8.68
CA LEU A 122 3.38 0.03 -7.59
C LEU A 122 3.01 -1.35 -7.04
N ASP A 123 3.95 -2.29 -7.10
CA ASP A 123 3.85 -3.57 -6.39
C ASP A 123 4.23 -3.35 -4.93
N ALA A 124 3.24 -2.95 -4.12
CA ALA A 124 3.40 -2.59 -2.71
C ALA A 124 2.58 -3.49 -1.78
N GLU A 125 3.19 -3.92 -0.68
CA GLU A 125 2.54 -4.73 0.36
C GLU A 125 2.94 -4.25 1.76
N ILE A 126 1.97 -4.19 2.68
CA ILE A 126 2.26 -4.01 4.11
C ILE A 126 2.67 -5.37 4.69
N VAL A 127 3.86 -5.43 5.28
CA VAL A 127 4.47 -6.67 5.80
C VAL A 127 4.96 -6.48 7.23
N THR A 128 4.94 -7.56 8.01
CA THR A 128 5.62 -7.61 9.32
C THR A 128 6.96 -8.31 9.14
N VAL A 129 8.04 -7.57 9.37
CA VAL A 129 9.42 -8.01 9.18
C VAL A 129 9.98 -8.48 10.52
N GLN A 130 10.57 -9.68 10.53
CA GLN A 130 11.28 -10.23 11.69
C GLN A 130 12.77 -9.89 11.57
N PRO A 131 13.46 -9.59 12.70
CA PRO A 131 14.88 -9.32 12.68
C PRO A 131 15.67 -10.60 12.40
N PHE A 132 16.82 -10.44 11.78
CA PHE A 132 17.82 -11.49 11.60
C PHE A 132 19.22 -10.93 11.76
N ASP A 133 20.15 -11.84 12.04
CA ASP A 133 21.57 -11.57 12.24
C ASP A 133 22.21 -11.00 10.97
N ILE A 134 22.95 -9.89 11.13
CA ILE A 134 23.69 -9.26 10.05
C ILE A 134 25.13 -8.96 10.47
N LEU A 135 26.03 -9.05 9.49
CA LEU A 135 27.29 -8.29 9.52
C LEU A 135 27.10 -7.01 8.72
N TYR A 136 27.58 -5.89 9.23
CA TYR A 136 27.45 -4.61 8.54
C TYR A 136 28.65 -3.71 8.70
N ILE A 137 28.79 -2.77 7.77
CA ILE A 137 29.72 -1.65 7.82
C ILE A 137 28.88 -0.38 7.70
N ALA A 138 29.02 0.52 8.67
CA ALA A 138 28.43 1.85 8.59
C ALA A 138 29.22 2.69 7.58
N THR A 139 28.50 3.24 6.60
CA THR A 139 29.01 4.05 5.48
C THR A 139 28.27 5.40 5.44
N GLY A 140 28.83 6.40 4.76
CA GLY A 140 28.25 7.74 4.61
C GLY A 140 28.74 8.81 5.60
N GLY A 141 28.21 10.02 5.44
CA GLY A 141 28.57 11.25 6.18
C GLY A 141 29.34 12.30 5.34
N ARG A 142 29.53 13.51 5.89
CA ARG A 142 30.14 14.72 5.25
C ARG A 142 31.48 14.53 4.50
N ARG A 143 32.15 13.37 4.60
CA ARG A 143 33.47 13.08 4.00
C ARG A 143 33.45 12.06 2.86
N GLU A 144 32.35 11.34 2.63
CA GLU A 144 32.29 10.40 1.51
C GLU A 144 31.76 11.10 0.26
N THR A 145 32.68 11.34 -0.68
CA THR A 145 32.40 12.00 -1.98
C THR A 145 32.26 10.97 -3.12
N GLY A 146 32.02 9.70 -2.80
CA GLY A 146 31.98 8.58 -3.75
C GLY A 146 30.57 8.29 -4.28
N ASN A 147 30.49 7.55 -5.37
CA ASN A 147 29.23 6.97 -5.85
C ASN A 147 28.75 5.93 -4.81
N VAL A 148 27.50 6.03 -4.34
CA VAL A 148 26.92 5.14 -3.32
C VAL A 148 27.12 3.66 -3.70
N SER A 149 26.98 3.31 -4.98
CA SER A 149 27.16 1.94 -5.47
C SER A 149 28.61 1.45 -5.31
N GLU A 150 29.60 2.32 -5.48
CA GLU A 150 31.03 1.97 -5.30
C GLU A 150 31.36 1.77 -3.81
N VAL A 151 30.80 2.62 -2.94
CA VAL A 151 30.96 2.51 -1.48
C VAL A 151 30.34 1.20 -0.98
N LEU A 152 29.11 0.90 -1.41
CA LEU A 152 28.44 -0.36 -1.08
C LEU A 152 29.24 -1.58 -1.57
N ALA A 153 29.72 -1.55 -2.82
CA ALA A 153 30.50 -2.66 -3.38
C ALA A 153 31.79 -2.93 -2.59
N ALA A 154 32.52 -1.88 -2.20
CA ALA A 154 33.73 -2.01 -1.38
C ALA A 154 33.40 -2.58 0.02
N ALA A 155 32.34 -2.10 0.66
CA ALA A 155 31.92 -2.58 1.97
C ALA A 155 31.47 -4.05 1.92
N TYR A 156 30.71 -4.48 0.91
CA TYR A 156 30.35 -5.88 0.75
C TYR A 156 31.57 -6.78 0.53
N GLN A 157 32.58 -6.33 -0.23
CA GLN A 157 33.82 -7.08 -0.40
C GLN A 157 34.56 -7.27 0.93
N GLU A 158 34.61 -6.24 1.78
CA GLU A 158 35.22 -6.34 3.12
C GLU A 158 34.45 -7.33 4.02
N ILE A 159 33.11 -7.26 4.03
CA ILE A 159 32.27 -8.18 4.81
C ILE A 159 32.44 -9.63 4.32
N VAL A 160 32.42 -9.87 3.00
CA VAL A 160 32.59 -11.21 2.42
C VAL A 160 33.99 -11.78 2.73
N ALA A 161 35.04 -10.96 2.69
CA ALA A 161 36.39 -11.39 3.08
C ALA A 161 36.44 -11.82 4.55
N PHE A 162 35.83 -11.03 5.44
CA PHE A 162 35.72 -11.35 6.86
C PHE A 162 34.94 -12.64 7.12
N MET A 163 33.81 -12.82 6.43
CA MET A 163 33.00 -14.05 6.49
C MET A 163 33.80 -15.28 6.05
N THR A 164 34.57 -15.15 4.97
CA THR A 164 35.40 -16.25 4.44
C THR A 164 36.48 -16.66 5.43
N GLU A 165 37.14 -15.70 6.08
CA GLU A 165 38.17 -15.96 7.10
C GLU A 165 37.59 -16.69 8.34
N HIS A 166 36.36 -16.39 8.71
CA HIS A 166 35.71 -16.90 9.92
C HIS A 166 34.74 -18.07 9.66
N GLY A 167 34.58 -18.51 8.41
CA GLY A 167 33.66 -19.60 8.05
C GLY A 167 32.18 -19.27 8.28
N ILE A 168 31.79 -18.00 8.08
CA ILE A 168 30.41 -17.52 8.25
C ILE A 168 29.70 -17.57 6.89
N GLU A 169 28.46 -18.07 6.87
CA GLU A 169 27.67 -18.20 5.64
C GLU A 169 26.66 -17.06 5.51
N MET A 170 26.42 -16.63 4.26
CA MET A 170 25.34 -15.70 3.92
C MET A 170 24.00 -16.43 3.95
N THR A 171 23.00 -15.88 4.62
CA THR A 171 21.66 -16.50 4.76
C THR A 171 20.60 -15.88 3.85
N ALA A 172 20.82 -14.66 3.36
CA ALA A 172 19.95 -13.97 2.41
C ALA A 172 20.72 -12.88 1.64
N GLN A 173 20.06 -12.24 0.68
CA GLN A 173 20.69 -11.26 -0.20
C GLN A 173 21.18 -10.02 0.56
N PRO A 174 22.31 -9.40 0.13
CA PRO A 174 22.84 -8.17 0.72
C PRO A 174 21.82 -7.03 0.72
N MET A 175 22.01 -6.10 1.65
CA MET A 175 21.13 -4.96 1.84
C MET A 175 21.88 -3.66 2.16
N ALA A 176 21.26 -2.54 1.81
CA ALA A 176 21.63 -1.23 2.32
C ALA A 176 20.55 -0.75 3.30
N ILE A 177 20.94 -0.35 4.51
CA ILE A 177 20.03 0.14 5.54
C ILE A 177 20.27 1.64 5.73
N THR A 178 19.24 2.46 5.58
CA THR A 178 19.29 3.90 5.84
C THR A 178 18.57 4.20 7.15
N ARG A 179 19.34 4.55 8.19
CA ARG A 179 18.82 4.88 9.53
C ARG A 179 18.75 6.39 9.72
N GLY A 180 17.73 7.01 9.13
CA GLY A 180 17.43 8.44 9.27
C GLY A 180 17.98 9.30 8.13
N TRP A 181 17.22 10.35 7.83
CA TRP A 181 17.58 11.39 6.88
C TRP A 181 17.92 12.65 7.67
N ASP A 182 19.20 12.97 7.87
CA ASP A 182 19.57 14.36 8.14
C ASP A 182 19.92 14.99 6.79
N ALA A 183 19.30 16.13 6.48
CA ALA A 183 19.55 16.89 5.25
C ALA A 183 21.03 17.29 5.07
N ARG A 184 21.88 17.06 6.08
CA ARG A 184 23.33 17.33 6.06
C ARG A 184 24.21 16.08 6.11
N ASP A 185 23.69 14.92 6.52
CA ASP A 185 24.44 13.68 6.66
C ASP A 185 23.59 12.49 6.19
N TYR A 186 23.79 12.08 4.94
CA TYR A 186 23.27 10.82 4.42
C TYR A 186 24.19 9.69 4.88
N SER A 187 23.71 8.86 5.81
CA SER A 187 24.41 7.67 6.32
C SER A 187 23.61 6.42 6.03
N PHE A 188 24.28 5.39 5.53
CA PHE A 188 23.70 4.10 5.21
C PHE A 188 24.62 2.98 5.68
N GLU A 189 24.10 1.80 5.96
CA GLU A 189 24.86 0.64 6.40
C GLU A 189 24.82 -0.40 5.27
N ALA A 190 25.98 -0.82 4.78
CA ALA A 190 26.08 -2.00 3.94
C ALA A 190 26.00 -3.23 4.84
N ALA A 191 25.03 -4.12 4.63
CA ALA A 191 24.84 -5.28 5.49
C ALA A 191 24.61 -6.57 4.71
N ILE A 192 25.08 -7.68 5.27
CA ILE A 192 24.88 -9.04 4.75
C ILE A 192 24.23 -9.87 5.85
N PRO A 193 23.05 -10.50 5.58
CA PRO A 193 22.45 -11.48 6.48
C PRO A 193 23.34 -12.71 6.65
N VAL A 194 23.57 -13.13 7.89
CA VAL A 194 24.55 -14.20 8.21
C VAL A 194 23.97 -15.31 9.07
N SER A 195 24.65 -16.46 9.09
CA SER A 195 24.27 -17.63 9.90
C SER A 195 24.74 -17.56 11.36
N SER A 196 25.68 -16.67 11.69
CA SER A 196 26.21 -16.48 13.04
C SER A 196 26.84 -15.10 13.23
N THR A 197 26.62 -14.50 14.41
CA THR A 197 27.32 -13.32 14.90
C THR A 197 28.28 -13.64 16.07
N ASP A 198 28.49 -14.92 16.40
CA ASP A 198 29.41 -15.35 17.46
C ASP A 198 30.86 -15.32 16.96
N VAL A 199 31.33 -14.11 16.70
CA VAL A 199 32.63 -13.84 16.09
C VAL A 199 33.20 -12.57 16.70
N ARG A 200 34.52 -12.57 16.90
CA ARG A 200 35.22 -11.36 17.31
C ARG A 200 35.38 -10.44 16.10
N VAL A 201 34.60 -9.37 16.07
CA VAL A 201 34.70 -8.33 15.03
C VAL A 201 36.09 -7.67 15.01
N ALA A 202 36.56 -7.35 13.80
CA ALA A 202 37.82 -6.66 13.53
C ALA A 202 37.65 -5.73 12.31
N GLY A 203 38.45 -4.67 12.24
CA GLY A 203 38.34 -3.69 11.15
C GLY A 203 37.07 -2.84 11.25
N ASN A 204 36.38 -2.62 10.13
CA ASN A 204 35.15 -1.83 10.08
C ASN A 204 33.88 -2.69 10.24
N VAL A 205 34.01 -4.02 10.17
CA VAL A 205 32.89 -4.96 10.25
C VAL A 205 32.30 -4.96 11.67
N GLN A 206 30.98 -4.88 11.75
CA GLN A 206 30.20 -4.94 12.98
C GLN A 206 29.15 -6.04 12.91
N VAL A 207 28.68 -6.50 14.07
CA VAL A 207 27.56 -7.45 14.21
C VAL A 207 26.32 -6.70 14.69
N GLY A 208 25.16 -7.07 14.15
CA GLY A 208 23.91 -6.42 14.53
C GLY A 208 22.67 -7.22 14.13
N GLN A 209 21.52 -6.55 14.23
CA GLN A 209 20.23 -7.07 13.76
C GLN A 209 19.72 -6.19 12.61
N SER A 210 19.10 -6.83 11.62
CA SER A 210 18.34 -6.11 10.58
C SER A 210 17.15 -5.33 11.17
N PRO A 211 16.63 -4.32 10.44
CA PRO A 211 15.39 -3.67 10.80
C PRO A 211 14.22 -4.66 10.91
N ALA A 212 13.31 -4.41 11.85
CA ALA A 212 12.16 -5.26 12.12
C ALA A 212 10.95 -4.42 12.54
N GLY A 213 9.76 -5.00 12.39
CA GLY A 213 8.47 -4.36 12.67
C GLY A 213 7.61 -4.24 11.42
N LEU A 214 6.63 -3.35 11.45
CA LEU A 214 5.71 -3.14 10.34
C LEU A 214 6.38 -2.26 9.27
N ALA A 215 6.32 -2.66 8.02
CA ALA A 215 6.90 -1.92 6.90
C ALA A 215 6.04 -2.05 5.64
N VAL A 216 6.19 -1.09 4.73
CA VAL A 216 5.74 -1.27 3.34
C VAL A 216 6.91 -1.83 2.53
N ARG A 217 6.69 -2.96 1.86
CA ARG A 217 7.60 -3.53 0.86
C ARG A 217 7.15 -3.11 -0.52
N VAL A 218 8.08 -2.60 -1.34
CA VAL A 218 7.88 -2.30 -2.76
C VAL A 218 8.85 -3.11 -3.60
N VAL A 219 8.36 -3.72 -4.68
CA VAL A 219 9.22 -4.35 -5.70
C VAL A 219 9.57 -3.31 -6.76
N HIS A 220 10.82 -2.85 -6.74
CA HIS A 220 11.37 -2.00 -7.79
C HIS A 220 11.96 -2.88 -8.89
N LYS A 221 11.55 -2.63 -10.14
CA LYS A 221 12.14 -3.23 -11.34
C LYS A 221 12.67 -2.14 -12.26
N GLY A 222 13.99 -2.06 -12.42
CA GLY A 222 14.64 -1.02 -13.18
C GLY A 222 16.01 -0.62 -12.62
N SER A 223 16.62 0.39 -13.24
CA SER A 223 17.91 0.92 -12.80
C SER A 223 17.77 1.69 -11.50
N TYR A 224 18.86 1.77 -10.74
CA TYR A 224 18.93 2.56 -9.50
C TYR A 224 18.59 4.04 -9.71
N ASP A 225 18.84 4.61 -10.90
CA ASP A 225 18.46 5.98 -11.25
C ASP A 225 16.94 6.21 -11.18
N SER A 226 16.15 5.16 -11.40
CA SER A 226 14.68 5.22 -11.37
C SER A 226 14.08 4.91 -10.00
N MET A 227 14.90 4.58 -9.00
CA MET A 227 14.42 4.29 -7.64
C MET A 227 13.79 5.51 -6.97
N GLY A 228 14.24 6.72 -7.30
CA GLY A 228 13.62 7.96 -6.79
C GLY A 228 12.12 8.02 -7.06
N LEU A 229 11.68 7.59 -8.25
CA LEU A 229 10.26 7.50 -8.61
C LEU A 229 9.52 6.42 -7.80
N SER A 230 10.21 5.33 -7.45
CA SER A 230 9.60 4.28 -6.61
C SER A 230 9.42 4.74 -5.16
N TYR A 231 10.36 5.52 -4.63
CA TYR A 231 10.20 6.16 -3.32
C TYR A 231 9.11 7.24 -3.33
N GLU A 232 8.99 8.03 -4.40
CA GLU A 232 7.89 9.00 -4.55
C GLU A 232 6.53 8.31 -4.55
N LYS A 233 6.37 7.25 -5.36
CA LYS A 233 5.15 6.43 -5.38
C LYS A 233 4.88 5.74 -4.05
N LEU A 234 5.91 5.28 -3.36
CA LEU A 234 5.80 4.69 -2.03
C LEU A 234 5.27 5.71 -1.01
N SER A 235 5.82 6.93 -0.98
CA SER A 235 5.34 7.99 -0.10
C SER A 235 3.87 8.32 -0.39
N ALA A 236 3.50 8.39 -1.68
CA ALA A 236 2.11 8.58 -2.09
C ALA A 236 1.19 7.43 -1.65
N PHE A 237 1.64 6.18 -1.81
CA PHE A 237 0.93 4.99 -1.32
C PHE A 237 0.74 5.03 0.20
N MET A 238 1.79 5.38 0.96
CA MET A 238 1.72 5.47 2.43
C MET A 238 0.73 6.54 2.86
N ALA A 239 0.79 7.74 2.28
CA ALA A 239 -0.14 8.83 2.57
C ALA A 239 -1.60 8.45 2.22
N ALA A 240 -1.84 7.82 1.07
CA ALA A 240 -3.18 7.35 0.68
C ALA A 240 -3.74 6.28 1.61
N ASN A 241 -2.87 5.48 2.25
CA ASN A 241 -3.24 4.48 3.25
C ASN A 241 -3.17 5.01 4.70
N GLN A 242 -2.95 6.32 4.89
CA GLN A 242 -2.83 6.96 6.21
C GLN A 242 -1.75 6.31 7.09
N LEU A 243 -0.66 5.85 6.46
CA LEU A 243 0.49 5.28 7.13
C LEU A 243 1.52 6.37 7.41
N GLU A 244 1.98 6.46 8.64
CA GLU A 244 3.05 7.37 9.02
C GLU A 244 4.43 6.78 8.64
N GLU A 245 5.26 7.61 8.02
CA GLU A 245 6.63 7.25 7.65
C GLU A 245 7.52 7.11 8.89
N GLY A 246 8.10 5.93 9.08
CA GLY A 246 9.16 5.70 10.05
C GLY A 246 10.48 6.36 9.64
N ARG A 247 11.53 6.16 10.45
CA ARG A 247 12.85 6.75 10.18
C ARG A 247 13.82 5.83 9.46
N VAL A 248 13.44 4.57 9.25
CA VAL A 248 14.33 3.54 8.71
C VAL A 248 13.75 3.02 7.41
N SER A 249 14.57 3.04 6.37
CA SER A 249 14.34 2.32 5.13
C SER A 249 15.50 1.37 4.86
N TRP A 250 15.26 0.35 4.06
CA TRP A 250 16.32 -0.52 3.59
C TRP A 250 15.98 -1.15 2.25
N GLU A 251 17.02 -1.58 1.55
CA GLU A 251 16.92 -2.12 0.20
C GLU A 251 17.58 -3.50 0.19
N HIS A 252 16.90 -4.51 -0.34
CA HIS A 252 17.51 -5.80 -0.67
C HIS A 252 17.79 -5.86 -2.17
N TYR A 253 19.05 -6.14 -2.51
CA TYR A 253 19.49 -6.27 -3.90
C TYR A 253 19.33 -7.72 -4.36
N ILE A 254 18.16 -8.04 -4.90
CA ILE A 254 17.78 -9.42 -5.27
C ILE A 254 18.58 -9.90 -6.48
N SER A 255 18.78 -8.98 -7.42
CA SER A 255 19.47 -9.17 -8.69
C SER A 255 20.89 -8.61 -8.63
N ASP A 256 21.86 -9.29 -9.27
CA ASP A 256 23.21 -8.76 -9.47
C ASP A 256 23.22 -7.79 -10.68
N PRO A 257 23.44 -6.47 -10.47
CA PRO A 257 23.46 -5.49 -11.55
C PRO A 257 24.62 -5.69 -12.54
N GLY A 258 25.66 -6.44 -12.17
CA GLY A 258 26.77 -6.81 -13.06
C GLY A 258 26.45 -7.95 -14.01
N GLN A 259 25.35 -8.68 -13.81
CA GLN A 259 25.02 -9.90 -14.55
C GLN A 259 23.74 -9.79 -15.41
N MET A 260 23.01 -8.68 -15.33
CA MET A 260 21.73 -8.52 -16.05
C MET A 260 21.53 -7.09 -16.54
N PRO A 261 20.70 -6.86 -17.57
CA PRO A 261 20.44 -5.51 -18.06
C PRO A 261 19.74 -4.66 -17.00
N ALA A 262 19.99 -3.35 -17.03
CA ALA A 262 19.49 -2.43 -16.02
C ALA A 262 17.97 -2.43 -15.86
N SER A 263 17.22 -2.73 -16.94
CA SER A 263 15.75 -2.84 -16.92
C SER A 263 15.21 -4.10 -16.21
N GLU A 264 16.08 -5.05 -15.89
CA GLU A 264 15.73 -6.33 -15.24
C GLU A 264 16.26 -6.41 -13.80
N ILE A 265 16.98 -5.40 -13.32
CA ILE A 265 17.41 -5.32 -11.93
C ILE A 265 16.17 -5.26 -11.04
N ILE A 266 16.12 -6.17 -10.06
CA ILE A 266 15.07 -6.22 -9.04
C ILE A 266 15.67 -5.81 -7.70
N THR A 267 15.05 -4.81 -7.08
CA THR A 267 15.38 -4.34 -5.73
C THR A 267 14.09 -4.35 -4.91
N HIS A 268 14.12 -4.95 -3.72
CA HIS A 268 13.01 -4.84 -2.78
C HIS A 268 13.29 -3.68 -1.85
N ILE A 269 12.49 -2.63 -1.95
CA ILE A 269 12.55 -1.45 -1.08
C ILE A 269 11.62 -1.69 0.10
N TYR A 270 12.10 -1.40 1.30
CA TYR A 270 11.31 -1.45 2.51
C TYR A 270 11.38 -0.11 3.21
N PHE A 271 10.24 0.33 3.75
CA PHE A 271 10.15 1.53 4.55
C PHE A 271 9.35 1.25 5.79
N MET A 272 9.96 1.47 6.96
CA MET A 272 9.29 1.25 8.24
C MET A 272 8.06 2.14 8.34
N ILE A 273 6.96 1.57 8.82
CA ILE A 273 5.81 2.35 9.27
C ILE A 273 6.12 2.79 10.70
N ALA A 274 5.85 4.05 11.03
CA ALA A 274 6.07 4.56 12.38
C ALA A 274 5.22 3.78 13.38
N ASP A 275 5.78 3.50 14.55
CA ASP A 275 5.02 2.90 15.64
C ASP A 275 3.89 3.86 16.02
N GLN A 276 2.65 3.46 15.74
CA GLN A 276 1.45 4.08 16.27
C GLN A 276 1.43 3.76 17.77
N GLN A 277 2.22 4.48 18.59
CA GLN A 277 2.00 4.46 20.03
C GLN A 277 0.55 4.87 20.24
N GLN A 278 -0.23 3.95 20.81
CA GLN A 278 -1.60 4.19 21.23
C GLN A 278 -1.69 5.60 21.84
N GLU A 279 -2.40 6.51 21.16
CA GLU A 279 -3.01 7.66 21.80
C GLU A 279 -4.04 7.13 22.80
N SER A 280 -3.54 6.65 23.94
CA SER A 280 -4.28 6.43 25.16
C SER A 280 -4.22 7.73 25.94
N GLY A 281 -5.24 8.55 25.79
CA GLY A 281 -5.44 9.79 26.54
C GLY A 281 -6.91 10.20 26.53
#